data_AF-A0A2G9TCG2-F1
#
_entry.id   AF-A0A2G9TCG2-F1
#
_cell.length_a   1.000
_cell.length_b   1.000
_cell.length_c   1.000
_cell.angle_alpha   90.00
_cell.angle_beta   90.00
_cell.angle_gamma   90.00
#
_symmetry.space_group_name_H-M   'P 1'
#
loop_
_entity.id
_entity.type
_entity.pdbx_description
1 polymer ?
#
loop_
_entity_poly.entity_id
_entity_poly.type
_entity_poly.pdbx_seq_one_letter_code
_entity_poly.pdbx_strand_id
1 'polypeptide(L)'
;VESSSTPAAKHAHSLRRRPTHSVEDRQTAEEEEEAAKMEKKRREARIAQKDIRCKELVAATEAADGMTSAELRRWTAADDVALVTAVTHSRTAFTMREEDLLRSLDLGNMSCPDRAMMEDLIKKYPEDFHSARTPQSLLDHWHILNSYGILAPGPQSGMVDWELLERTYDLTGRVNFDETRALNAAAACDAREREFAKVVVQPVTGICSPATDVRATLRGRVVRYLVRTDRVVLGRSTPRDPVDLDLALEGPAEKVSRRQAVIARDPATGQFEMTNVGARTVFVDGKALGTNNRTRLVDNSIIQIAIIRLVFRIGQ
;
A
#
# COMPACT_ATOMS: atom_id res chain seq x y z
N VAL A 1 57.79 51.20 -84.63
CA VAL A 1 57.63 49.76 -84.36
C VAL A 1 57.85 49.58 -82.87
N GLU A 2 57.03 48.74 -82.23
CA GLU A 2 57.08 48.34 -80.80
C GLU A 2 56.63 49.39 -79.77
N SER A 3 56.00 49.06 -78.65
CA SER A 3 55.16 47.93 -78.17
C SER A 3 54.74 48.37 -76.76
N SER A 4 53.44 48.46 -76.47
CA SER A 4 52.95 48.87 -75.14
C SER A 4 52.65 47.64 -74.29
N SER A 5 53.41 47.46 -73.20
CA SER A 5 53.13 46.50 -72.13
C SER A 5 52.71 47.24 -70.86
N THR A 6 51.58 46.83 -70.30
CA THR A 6 51.02 47.29 -69.01
C THR A 6 51.38 46.32 -67.88
N PRO A 7 51.64 46.76 -66.64
CA PRO A 7 51.65 45.87 -65.49
C PRO A 7 50.34 45.93 -64.69
N ALA A 8 50.02 44.79 -64.07
CA ALA A 8 48.76 44.44 -63.43
C ALA A 8 48.58 45.03 -62.02
N ALA A 9 47.36 45.46 -61.69
CA ALA A 9 46.90 45.73 -60.33
C ALA A 9 45.95 44.61 -59.86
N LYS A 10 46.28 43.96 -58.74
CA LYS A 10 45.51 42.87 -58.12
C LYS A 10 44.37 43.43 -57.27
N HIS A 11 43.12 43.12 -57.60
CA HIS A 11 41.96 43.34 -56.73
C HIS A 11 41.78 42.14 -55.79
N ALA A 12 41.92 42.35 -54.47
CA ALA A 12 41.54 41.37 -53.46
C ALA A 12 40.03 41.49 -53.17
N HIS A 13 39.25 40.47 -53.54
CA HIS A 13 37.84 40.36 -53.17
C HIS A 13 37.70 39.71 -51.79
N SER A 14 37.14 40.45 -50.83
CA SER A 14 36.69 39.95 -49.54
C SER A 14 35.50 38.99 -49.73
N LEU A 15 35.72 37.70 -49.46
CA LEU A 15 34.67 36.69 -49.45
C LEU A 15 33.91 36.76 -48.11
N ARG A 16 32.73 37.37 -48.13
CA ARG A 16 31.73 37.26 -47.06
C ARG A 16 31.26 35.80 -46.98
N ARG A 17 31.68 35.05 -45.96
CA ARG A 17 31.15 33.70 -45.68
C ARG A 17 29.65 33.82 -45.36
N ARG A 18 28.80 33.14 -46.14
CA ARG A 18 27.37 32.96 -45.82
C ARG A 18 27.25 31.93 -44.68
N PRO A 19 26.42 32.15 -43.64
CA PRO A 19 26.14 31.12 -42.66
C PRO A 19 25.24 30.06 -43.28
N THR A 20 25.74 28.84 -43.43
CA THR A 20 24.95 27.67 -43.81
C THR A 20 24.52 26.96 -42.52
N HIS A 21 23.39 27.36 -41.94
CA HIS A 21 22.70 26.46 -41.01
C HIS A 21 22.11 25.32 -41.82
N SER A 22 22.43 24.08 -41.46
CA SER A 22 21.89 22.91 -42.15
C SER A 22 20.38 22.81 -41.90
N VAL A 23 19.66 22.13 -42.80
CA VAL A 23 18.21 21.91 -42.65
C VAL A 23 17.91 21.11 -41.39
N GLU A 24 18.83 20.23 -40.98
CA GLU A 24 18.76 19.43 -39.76
C GLU A 24 18.87 20.30 -38.50
N ASP A 25 19.74 21.31 -38.48
CA ASP A 25 19.87 22.26 -37.36
C ASP A 25 18.63 23.15 -37.18
N ARG A 26 17.85 23.37 -38.25
CA ARG A 26 16.59 24.11 -38.17
C ARG A 26 15.46 23.25 -37.61
N GLN A 27 15.41 21.99 -38.00
CA GLN A 27 14.41 21.05 -37.50
C GLN A 27 14.61 20.76 -36.01
N THR A 28 15.85 20.58 -35.56
CA THR A 28 16.15 20.39 -34.13
C THR A 28 15.82 21.63 -33.30
N ALA A 29 16.08 22.83 -33.82
CA ALA A 29 15.71 24.07 -33.15
C ALA A 29 14.18 24.26 -33.05
N GLU A 30 13.43 23.86 -34.07
CA GLU A 30 11.96 23.89 -34.07
C GLU A 30 11.38 22.87 -33.07
N GLU A 31 11.94 21.66 -32.99
CA GLU A 31 11.56 20.63 -32.02
C GLU A 31 11.87 21.05 -30.57
N GLU A 32 13.01 21.69 -30.32
CA GLU A 32 13.36 22.25 -29.01
C GLU A 32 12.42 23.40 -28.60
N GLU A 33 12.02 24.25 -29.55
CA GLU A 33 11.06 25.33 -29.29
C GLU A 33 9.65 24.80 -28.97
N GLU A 34 9.19 23.76 -29.67
CA GLU A 34 7.93 23.08 -29.34
C GLU A 34 7.98 22.38 -27.98
N ALA A 35 9.09 21.72 -27.66
CA ALA A 35 9.29 21.10 -26.34
C ALA A 35 9.25 22.15 -25.22
N ALA A 36 9.87 23.32 -25.42
CA ALA A 36 9.83 24.43 -24.46
C ALA A 36 8.42 25.00 -24.28
N LYS A 37 7.63 25.12 -25.36
CA LYS A 37 6.22 25.54 -25.29
C LYS A 37 5.35 24.53 -24.54
N MET A 38 5.56 23.24 -24.77
CA MET A 38 4.85 22.16 -24.07
C MET A 38 5.16 22.12 -22.58
N GLU A 39 6.43 22.31 -22.19
CA GLU A 39 6.82 22.37 -20.78
C GLU A 39 6.31 23.65 -20.10
N LYS A 40 6.29 24.79 -20.80
CA LYS A 40 5.65 26.01 -20.30
C LYS A 40 4.17 25.80 -20.03
N LYS A 41 3.43 25.19 -20.96
CA LYS A 41 2.01 24.86 -20.81
C LYS A 41 1.77 23.90 -19.63
N ARG A 42 2.66 22.92 -19.43
CA ARG A 42 2.63 22.02 -18.27
C ARG A 42 2.85 22.77 -16.95
N ARG A 43 3.78 23.72 -16.91
CA ARG A 43 4.05 24.54 -15.73
C ARG A 43 2.85 25.43 -15.38
N GLU A 44 2.23 26.06 -16.38
CA GLU A 44 1.03 26.88 -16.19
C GLU A 44 -0.15 26.04 -15.68
N ALA A 45 -0.36 24.82 -16.20
CA ALA A 45 -1.38 23.89 -15.70
C ALA A 45 -1.14 23.47 -14.24
N ARG A 46 0.13 23.22 -13.85
CA ARG A 46 0.48 22.90 -12.45
C ARG A 46 0.21 24.07 -11.50
N ILE A 47 0.42 25.31 -11.95
CA ILE A 47 0.14 26.51 -11.14
C ILE A 47 -1.38 26.67 -10.98
N ALA A 48 -2.15 26.57 -12.07
CA ALA A 48 -3.60 26.64 -12.01
C ALA A 48 -4.21 25.55 -11.10
N GLN A 49 -3.67 24.33 -11.13
CA GLN A 49 -4.12 23.25 -10.27
C GLN A 49 -3.78 23.49 -8.78
N LYS A 50 -2.64 24.12 -8.49
CA LYS A 50 -2.31 24.57 -7.12
C LYS A 50 -3.25 25.66 -6.63
N ASP A 51 -3.59 26.62 -7.50
CA ASP A 51 -4.51 27.71 -7.14
C ASP A 51 -5.92 27.21 -6.86
N ILE A 52 -6.41 26.22 -7.64
CA ILE A 52 -7.70 25.56 -7.37
C ILE A 52 -7.66 24.86 -6.01
N ARG A 53 -6.61 24.10 -5.72
CA ARG A 53 -6.47 23.39 -4.44
C ARG A 53 -6.36 24.34 -3.24
N CYS A 54 -5.67 25.47 -3.40
CA CYS A 54 -5.63 26.52 -2.38
C CYS A 54 -7.03 27.11 -2.14
N LYS A 55 -7.81 27.37 -3.19
CA LYS A 55 -9.19 27.85 -3.06
C LYS A 55 -10.11 26.84 -2.39
N GLU A 56 -9.97 25.55 -2.70
CA GLU A 56 -10.73 24.47 -2.04
C GLU A 56 -10.38 24.35 -0.55
N LEU A 57 -9.09 24.46 -0.20
CA LEU A 57 -8.64 24.45 1.20
C LEU A 57 -9.18 25.65 1.98
N VAL A 58 -9.15 26.84 1.37
CA VAL A 58 -9.73 28.05 1.99
C VAL A 58 -11.23 27.88 2.17
N ALA A 59 -11.96 27.41 1.14
CA ALA A 59 -13.40 27.17 1.24
C ALA A 59 -13.74 26.09 2.28
N ALA A 60 -12.93 25.03 2.41
CA ALA A 60 -13.12 24.01 3.45
C ALA A 60 -12.84 24.55 4.85
N THR A 61 -11.89 25.47 4.98
CA THR A 61 -11.59 26.15 6.26
C THR A 61 -12.71 27.12 6.62
N GLU A 62 -13.20 27.91 5.68
CA GLU A 62 -14.34 28.80 5.87
C GLU A 62 -15.63 28.03 6.18
N ALA A 63 -15.83 26.86 5.57
CA ALA A 63 -16.93 25.96 5.90
C ALA A 63 -16.81 25.39 7.32
N ALA A 64 -15.60 25.03 7.75
CA ALA A 64 -15.36 24.56 9.11
C ALA A 64 -15.53 25.66 10.17
N ASP A 65 -15.11 26.89 9.86
CA ASP A 65 -15.29 28.07 10.72
C ASP A 65 -16.76 28.54 10.79
N GLY A 66 -17.56 28.21 9.77
CA GLY A 66 -18.99 28.50 9.71
C GLY A 66 -19.90 27.44 10.36
N MET A 67 -19.35 26.30 10.79
CA MET A 67 -20.13 25.23 11.44
C MET A 67 -20.49 25.61 12.88
N THR A 68 -21.77 25.44 13.22
CA THR A 68 -22.24 25.75 14.57
C THR A 68 -21.78 24.68 15.56
N SER A 69 -21.60 25.04 16.84
CA SER A 69 -21.28 24.10 17.93
C SER A 69 -22.29 22.94 18.08
N ALA A 70 -23.43 22.99 17.39
CA ALA A 70 -24.42 21.91 17.32
C ALA A 70 -24.07 20.82 16.28
N GLU A 71 -23.29 21.13 15.25
CA GLU A 71 -22.90 20.20 14.18
C GLU A 71 -21.61 19.45 14.50
N LEU A 72 -20.75 20.04 15.34
CA LEU A 72 -19.68 19.33 16.02
C LEU A 72 -20.30 18.47 17.12
N ARG A 73 -20.34 17.14 16.93
CA ARG A 73 -20.68 16.20 18.00
C ARG A 73 -19.82 16.53 19.22
N ARG A 74 -20.46 17.09 20.25
CA ARG A 74 -19.81 17.44 21.50
C ARG A 74 -19.29 16.13 22.09
N TRP A 75 -17.97 15.99 22.21
CA TRP A 75 -17.37 14.82 22.83
C TRP A 75 -17.96 14.67 24.22
N THR A 76 -18.53 13.49 24.47
CA THR A 76 -19.07 13.15 25.77
C THR A 76 -17.96 12.55 26.62
N ALA A 77 -18.12 12.59 27.95
CA ALA A 77 -17.22 11.87 28.84
C ALA A 77 -17.14 10.36 28.51
N ALA A 78 -18.17 9.79 27.88
CA ALA A 78 -18.15 8.41 27.39
C ALA A 78 -17.23 8.24 26.17
N ASP A 79 -17.17 9.22 25.28
CA ASP A 79 -16.25 9.22 24.13
C ASP A 79 -14.80 9.38 24.59
N ASP A 80 -14.56 10.23 25.59
CA ASP A 80 -13.24 10.40 26.23
C ASP A 80 -12.78 9.11 26.90
N VAL A 81 -13.66 8.47 27.68
CA VAL A 81 -13.37 7.17 28.30
C VAL A 81 -13.12 6.12 27.22
N ALA A 82 -13.95 6.04 26.17
CA ALA A 82 -13.74 5.09 25.07
C ALA A 82 -12.41 5.31 24.35
N LEU A 83 -11.99 6.56 24.14
CA LEU A 83 -10.70 6.90 23.54
C LEU A 83 -9.54 6.51 24.45
N VAL A 84 -9.57 6.89 25.72
CA VAL A 84 -8.52 6.57 26.69
C VAL A 84 -8.39 5.06 26.86
N THR A 85 -9.52 4.37 27.00
CA THR A 85 -9.62 2.91 27.08
C THR A 85 -9.02 2.28 25.81
N ALA A 86 -9.41 2.71 24.61
CA ALA A 86 -8.83 2.20 23.35
C ALA A 86 -7.31 2.46 23.22
N VAL A 87 -6.84 3.65 23.61
CA VAL A 87 -5.41 3.99 23.59
C VAL A 87 -4.62 3.15 24.59
N THR A 88 -5.12 3.03 25.82
CA THR A 88 -4.52 2.19 26.86
C THR A 88 -4.46 0.74 26.37
N HIS A 89 -5.54 0.18 25.81
CA HIS A 89 -5.56 -1.20 25.29
C HIS A 89 -4.49 -1.45 24.23
N SER A 90 -4.33 -0.52 23.28
CA SER A 90 -3.37 -0.66 22.18
C SER A 90 -1.90 -0.53 22.60
N ARG A 91 -1.64 0.02 23.79
CA ARG A 91 -0.29 0.34 24.28
C ARG A 91 0.10 -0.41 25.55
N THR A 92 -0.84 -1.02 26.25
CA THR A 92 -0.54 -1.89 27.40
C THR A 92 0.02 -3.21 26.92
N ALA A 93 1.30 -3.44 27.18
CA ALA A 93 1.98 -4.72 26.90
C ALA A 93 1.27 -5.88 27.60
N PHE A 94 1.23 -7.04 26.94
CA PHE A 94 0.72 -8.27 27.53
C PHE A 94 1.74 -8.84 28.51
N THR A 95 1.27 -9.31 29.67
CA THR A 95 2.14 -9.98 30.64
C THR A 95 2.41 -11.41 30.20
N MET A 96 3.52 -12.00 30.68
CA MET A 96 3.82 -13.42 30.42
C MET A 96 2.71 -14.35 30.90
N ARG A 97 2.04 -14.00 32.01
CA ARG A 97 0.88 -14.76 32.53
C ARG A 97 -0.31 -14.71 31.58
N GLU A 98 -0.65 -13.53 31.05
CA GLU A 98 -1.71 -13.37 30.06
C GLU A 98 -1.41 -14.20 28.80
N GLU A 99 -0.16 -14.19 28.33
CA GLU A 99 0.24 -14.98 27.16
C GLU A 99 0.21 -16.49 27.42
N ASP A 100 0.62 -16.95 28.59
CA ASP A 100 0.56 -18.37 28.95
C ASP A 100 -0.90 -18.88 29.02
N LEU A 101 -1.84 -18.04 29.46
CA LEU A 101 -3.27 -18.33 29.41
C LEU A 101 -3.79 -18.42 27.96
N LEU A 102 -3.28 -17.57 27.06
CA LEU A 102 -3.61 -17.64 25.63
C LEU A 102 -2.98 -18.84 24.92
N ARG A 103 -1.78 -19.26 25.32
CA ARG A 103 -1.08 -20.45 24.80
C ARG A 103 -1.72 -21.75 25.25
N SER A 104 -2.26 -21.77 26.47
CA SER A 104 -2.93 -22.94 27.05
C SER A 104 -4.41 -23.07 26.68
N LEU A 105 -4.90 -22.20 25.79
CA LEU A 105 -6.29 -22.21 25.34
C LEU A 105 -6.57 -23.47 24.51
N ASP A 106 -7.44 -24.33 25.02
CA ASP A 106 -7.88 -25.54 24.32
C ASP A 106 -8.93 -25.20 23.27
N LEU A 107 -8.54 -25.28 22.01
CA LEU A 107 -9.41 -24.98 20.86
C LEU A 107 -10.16 -26.21 20.33
N GLY A 108 -9.85 -27.42 20.82
CA GLY A 108 -10.42 -28.66 20.30
C GLY A 108 -10.28 -28.78 18.78
N ASN A 109 -11.41 -28.86 18.07
CA ASN A 109 -11.46 -28.93 16.60
C ASN A 109 -11.52 -27.55 15.90
N MET A 110 -11.55 -26.45 16.65
CA MET A 110 -11.65 -25.10 16.11
C MET A 110 -10.26 -24.59 15.75
N SER A 111 -10.09 -24.03 14.56
CA SER A 111 -8.80 -23.45 14.12
C SER A 111 -8.53 -22.05 14.68
N CYS A 112 -9.49 -21.46 15.38
CA CYS A 112 -9.45 -20.10 15.91
C CYS A 112 -10.40 -19.99 17.12
N PRO A 113 -10.01 -19.32 18.21
CA PRO A 113 -10.93 -18.98 19.28
C PRO A 113 -11.97 -17.97 18.81
N ASP A 114 -13.16 -18.04 19.39
CA ASP A 114 -14.21 -17.04 19.17
C ASP A 114 -14.22 -15.99 20.29
N ARG A 115 -15.04 -14.95 20.11
CA ARG A 115 -15.18 -13.85 21.08
C ARG A 115 -15.74 -14.33 22.42
N ALA A 116 -16.60 -15.35 22.40
CA ALA A 116 -17.22 -15.90 23.61
C ALA A 116 -16.20 -16.65 24.47
N MET A 117 -15.33 -17.45 23.86
CA MET A 117 -14.21 -18.12 24.53
C MET A 117 -13.30 -17.12 25.25
N MET A 118 -13.06 -15.97 24.61
CA MET A 118 -12.21 -14.93 25.19
C MET A 118 -12.89 -14.14 26.31
N GLU A 119 -14.22 -13.95 26.24
CA GLU A 119 -15.03 -13.46 27.37
C GLU A 119 -14.98 -14.40 28.56
N ASP A 120 -15.08 -15.71 28.31
CA ASP A 120 -15.05 -16.71 29.36
C ASP A 120 -13.66 -16.85 29.99
N LEU A 121 -12.59 -16.65 29.21
CA LEU A 121 -11.21 -16.62 29.70
C LEU A 121 -10.98 -15.46 30.68
N ILE A 122 -11.48 -14.26 30.36
CA ILE A 122 -11.40 -13.09 31.25
C ILE A 122 -12.19 -13.33 32.53
N LYS A 123 -13.41 -13.87 32.45
CA LYS A 123 -14.24 -14.18 33.62
C LYS A 123 -13.59 -15.23 34.53
N LYS A 124 -12.86 -16.18 33.94
CA LYS A 124 -12.20 -17.27 34.66
C LYS A 124 -10.93 -16.82 35.39
N TYR A 125 -10.19 -15.85 34.84
CA TYR A 125 -8.93 -15.34 35.38
C TYR A 125 -8.91 -13.81 35.49
N PRO A 126 -9.82 -13.18 36.26
CA PRO A 126 -9.98 -11.73 36.29
C PRO A 126 -8.78 -10.98 36.91
N GLU A 127 -8.01 -11.65 37.78
CA GLU A 127 -6.83 -11.09 38.45
C GLU A 127 -5.55 -11.21 37.60
N ASP A 128 -5.52 -12.15 36.64
CA ASP A 128 -4.36 -12.36 35.78
C ASP A 128 -4.38 -11.47 34.53
N PHE A 129 -5.57 -11.03 34.11
CA PHE A 129 -5.74 -10.08 33.01
C PHE A 129 -5.78 -8.64 33.51
N HIS A 130 -5.16 -7.73 32.76
CA HIS A 130 -5.28 -6.31 33.05
C HIS A 130 -6.75 -5.87 32.96
N SER A 131 -7.21 -4.97 33.84
CA SER A 131 -8.61 -4.50 33.91
C SER A 131 -9.14 -3.84 32.62
N ALA A 132 -8.21 -3.44 31.76
CA ALA A 132 -8.46 -2.90 30.43
C ALA A 132 -8.47 -4.00 29.33
N ARG A 133 -8.40 -5.30 29.65
CA ARG A 133 -8.50 -6.34 28.61
C ARG A 133 -9.94 -6.53 28.20
N THR A 134 -10.15 -6.49 26.90
CA THR A 134 -11.42 -6.86 26.28
C THR A 134 -11.26 -8.16 25.51
N PRO A 135 -12.36 -8.90 25.28
CA PRO A 135 -12.36 -10.10 24.47
C PRO A 135 -11.74 -9.88 23.08
N GLN A 136 -12.02 -8.72 22.48
CA GLN A 136 -11.45 -8.35 21.18
C GLN A 136 -9.94 -8.11 21.26
N SER A 137 -9.46 -7.40 22.29
CA SER A 137 -8.02 -7.15 22.46
C SER A 137 -7.23 -8.46 22.65
N LEU A 138 -7.81 -9.42 23.36
CA LEU A 138 -7.21 -10.72 23.56
C LEU A 138 -7.22 -11.56 22.27
N LEU A 139 -8.32 -11.54 21.50
CA LEU A 139 -8.38 -12.19 20.18
C LEU A 139 -7.35 -11.61 19.21
N ASP A 140 -7.24 -10.28 19.15
CA ASP A 140 -6.26 -9.59 18.31
C ASP A 140 -4.82 -10.01 18.70
N HIS A 141 -4.53 -10.09 20.01
CA HIS A 141 -3.22 -10.55 20.50
C HIS A 141 -2.96 -12.03 20.26
N TRP A 142 -3.98 -12.88 20.43
CA TRP A 142 -3.90 -14.30 20.09
C TRP A 142 -3.57 -14.48 18.62
N HIS A 143 -4.22 -13.74 17.72
CA HIS A 143 -3.89 -13.77 16.30
C HIS A 143 -2.45 -13.36 16.02
N ILE A 144 -1.93 -12.34 16.72
CA ILE A 144 -0.54 -11.90 16.63
C ILE A 144 0.41 -13.03 17.06
N LEU A 145 0.19 -13.65 18.23
CA LEU A 145 0.99 -14.76 18.74
C LEU A 145 0.94 -16.00 17.83
N ASN A 146 -0.25 -16.31 17.29
CA ASN A 146 -0.44 -17.39 16.31
C ASN A 146 0.35 -17.10 15.03
N SER A 147 0.34 -15.84 14.59
CA SER A 147 1.08 -15.33 13.45
C SER A 147 2.60 -15.53 13.60
N TYR A 148 3.10 -15.53 14.83
CA TYR A 148 4.50 -15.76 15.16
C TYR A 148 4.81 -17.22 15.52
N GLY A 149 3.81 -18.11 15.50
CA GLY A 149 3.98 -19.53 15.85
C GLY A 149 4.25 -19.78 17.33
N ILE A 150 3.91 -18.84 18.22
CA ILE A 150 4.25 -18.88 19.65
C ILE A 150 3.25 -19.74 20.46
N LEU A 151 2.12 -20.12 19.86
CA LEU A 151 0.98 -20.70 20.60
C LEU A 151 0.97 -22.23 20.78
N ALA A 152 1.77 -23.01 20.07
CA ALA A 152 1.69 -24.48 20.13
C ALA A 152 3.02 -25.15 20.56
N PRO A 153 3.06 -25.89 21.68
CA PRO A 153 4.15 -26.78 22.01
C PRO A 153 3.82 -28.19 21.51
N GLY A 154 4.30 -28.55 20.32
CA GLY A 154 4.15 -29.90 19.77
C GLY A 154 5.28 -30.25 18.79
N PRO A 155 5.86 -31.46 18.86
CA PRO A 155 6.82 -31.90 17.87
C PRO A 155 6.06 -32.08 16.55
N GLN A 156 6.59 -31.54 15.44
CA GLN A 156 5.99 -31.53 14.08
C GLN A 156 5.16 -30.29 13.67
N SER A 157 5.27 -29.14 14.33
CA SER A 157 5.20 -27.89 13.56
C SER A 157 6.63 -27.56 13.20
N GLY A 158 7.02 -27.81 11.96
CA GLY A 158 8.35 -27.44 11.47
C GLY A 158 8.59 -25.99 11.87
N MET A 159 9.46 -25.79 12.86
CA MET A 159 9.96 -24.46 13.19
C MET A 159 10.33 -23.88 11.84
N VAL A 160 9.62 -22.82 11.45
CA VAL A 160 10.20 -21.88 10.51
C VAL A 160 11.47 -21.47 11.22
N ASP A 161 12.58 -22.06 10.79
CA ASP A 161 13.88 -21.79 11.34
C ASP A 161 14.11 -20.33 11.02
N TRP A 162 13.74 -19.46 11.96
CA TRP A 162 13.85 -18.03 11.80
C TRP A 162 15.31 -17.64 11.64
N GLU A 163 16.25 -18.42 12.18
CA GLU A 163 17.68 -18.24 11.96
C GLU A 163 18.08 -18.65 10.54
N LEU A 164 17.53 -19.72 9.97
CA LEU A 164 17.69 -20.05 8.55
C LEU A 164 16.98 -19.03 7.66
N LEU A 165 15.79 -18.53 8.04
CA LEU A 165 15.04 -17.53 7.29
C LEU A 165 15.79 -16.19 7.33
N GLU A 166 16.30 -15.75 8.49
CA GLU A 166 17.20 -14.61 8.73
C GLU A 166 18.55 -14.79 8.04
N ARG A 167 19.12 -15.99 7.99
CA ARG A 167 20.27 -16.31 7.13
C ARG A 167 19.90 -16.33 5.65
N THR A 168 18.63 -16.60 5.31
CA THR A 168 18.09 -16.45 3.94
C THR A 168 17.76 -14.99 3.62
N TYR A 169 17.61 -14.11 4.62
CA TYR A 169 17.59 -12.64 4.44
C TYR A 169 18.94 -12.12 3.90
N ASP A 170 20.02 -12.91 3.91
CA ASP A 170 21.24 -12.58 3.16
C ASP A 170 21.08 -12.71 1.63
N LEU A 171 19.99 -13.31 1.12
CA LEU A 171 19.59 -13.19 -0.30
C LEU A 171 18.85 -11.87 -0.61
N THR A 172 18.77 -10.99 0.37
CA THR A 172 18.36 -9.59 0.24
C THR A 172 19.39 -8.75 1.00
N GLY A 173 20.60 -8.62 0.43
CA GLY A 173 21.54 -7.60 0.88
C GLY A 173 20.76 -6.31 1.15
N ARG A 174 20.89 -5.78 2.38
CA ARG A 174 20.14 -4.62 2.92
C ARG A 174 19.35 -3.87 1.85
N VAL A 175 18.09 -4.27 1.62
CA VAL A 175 17.21 -3.46 0.79
C VAL A 175 16.89 -2.24 1.64
N ASN A 176 17.57 -1.13 1.37
CA ASN A 176 17.24 0.18 1.93
C ASN A 176 15.81 0.52 1.47
N PHE A 177 14.81 0.01 2.18
CA PHE A 177 13.42 0.31 1.93
C PHE A 177 13.11 1.68 2.52
N ASP A 178 13.05 2.68 1.66
CA ASP A 178 12.63 4.02 2.02
C ASP A 178 11.11 4.06 2.21
N GLU A 179 10.68 3.80 3.44
CA GLU A 179 9.28 3.81 3.86
C GLU A 179 8.60 5.16 3.57
N THR A 180 9.34 6.27 3.67
CA THR A 180 8.84 7.62 3.35
C THR A 180 8.53 7.75 1.87
N ARG A 181 9.43 7.27 1.01
CA ARG A 181 9.20 7.25 -0.44
C ARG A 181 8.02 6.36 -0.82
N ALA A 182 7.88 5.20 -0.19
CA ALA A 182 6.78 4.28 -0.44
C ALA A 182 5.42 4.87 0.00
N LEU A 183 5.37 5.52 1.18
CA LEU A 183 4.18 6.26 1.65
C LEU A 183 3.80 7.39 0.70
N ASN A 184 4.79 8.16 0.22
CA ASN A 184 4.55 9.24 -0.74
C ASN A 184 4.05 8.72 -2.09
N ALA A 185 4.58 7.58 -2.57
CA ALA A 185 4.11 6.93 -3.78
C ALA A 185 2.66 6.44 -3.64
N ALA A 186 2.31 5.83 -2.51
CA ALA A 186 0.94 5.40 -2.21
C ALA A 186 -0.02 6.60 -2.08
N ALA A 187 0.43 7.70 -1.47
CA ALA A 187 -0.36 8.94 -1.39
C ALA A 187 -0.55 9.62 -2.76
N ALA A 188 0.41 9.44 -3.68
CA ALA A 188 0.37 9.97 -5.03
C ALA A 188 -0.49 9.14 -5.99
N CYS A 189 -0.94 7.93 -5.61
CA CYS A 189 -1.92 7.17 -6.39
C CYS A 189 -3.16 8.04 -6.64
N ASP A 190 -3.49 8.19 -7.92
CA ASP A 190 -4.17 9.35 -8.48
C ASP A 190 -5.50 9.68 -7.77
N ALA A 191 -5.66 10.93 -7.35
CA ALA A 191 -6.87 11.41 -6.68
C ALA A 191 -8.05 11.54 -7.65
N ARG A 192 -7.78 11.58 -8.97
CA ARG A 192 -8.74 11.92 -10.02
C ARG A 192 -9.67 10.78 -10.45
N GLU A 193 -9.33 9.52 -10.14
CA GLU A 193 -10.09 8.31 -10.55
C GLU A 193 -10.73 7.55 -9.37
N ARG A 194 -10.65 8.11 -8.16
CA ARG A 194 -11.09 7.44 -6.92
C ARG A 194 -12.55 7.05 -6.88
N GLU A 195 -13.40 7.67 -7.68
CA GLU A 195 -14.84 7.40 -7.66
C GLU A 195 -15.19 6.06 -8.31
N PHE A 196 -14.49 5.68 -9.39
CA PHE A 196 -14.76 4.45 -10.16
C PHE A 196 -13.64 3.41 -10.09
N ALA A 197 -12.58 3.68 -9.34
CA ALA A 197 -11.48 2.73 -9.16
C ALA A 197 -11.97 1.43 -8.50
N LYS A 198 -11.59 0.30 -9.09
CA LYS A 198 -11.85 -1.04 -8.51
C LYS A 198 -11.18 -1.21 -7.14
N VAL A 199 -10.04 -0.55 -6.97
CA VAL A 199 -9.25 -0.54 -5.75
C VAL A 199 -8.83 0.89 -5.45
N VAL A 200 -9.09 1.35 -4.23
CA VAL A 200 -8.54 2.61 -3.73
C VAL A 200 -7.33 2.31 -2.85
N VAL A 201 -6.21 2.93 -3.20
CA VAL A 201 -4.94 2.82 -2.47
C VAL A 201 -4.86 3.94 -1.45
N GLN A 202 -4.60 3.59 -0.18
CA GLN A 202 -4.41 4.54 0.91
C GLN A 202 -3.09 4.25 1.64
N PRO A 203 -2.31 5.27 2.02
CA PRO A 203 -1.17 5.07 2.89
C PRO A 203 -1.64 4.71 4.31
N VAL A 204 -0.87 3.88 5.03
CA VAL A 204 -1.15 3.50 6.42
C VAL A 204 -0.69 4.64 7.34
N THR A 205 -1.49 5.70 7.46
CA THR A 205 -1.15 6.90 8.27
C THR A 205 -1.94 7.00 9.59
N GLY A 206 -2.54 5.91 10.06
CA GLY A 206 -3.32 5.88 11.31
C GLY A 206 -4.73 6.48 11.23
N ILE A 207 -5.05 7.22 10.16
CA ILE A 207 -6.39 7.79 9.92
C ILE A 207 -7.13 6.86 8.95
N CYS A 208 -8.21 6.24 9.42
CA CYS A 208 -9.08 5.39 8.61
C CYS A 208 -10.21 6.24 8.03
N SER A 209 -10.16 6.58 6.74
CA SER A 209 -11.32 7.19 6.10
C SER A 209 -12.41 6.13 5.89
N PRO A 210 -13.65 6.33 6.39
CA PRO A 210 -14.75 5.40 6.15
C PRO A 210 -15.14 5.51 4.67
N ALA A 211 -14.60 4.61 3.84
CA ALA A 211 -15.02 4.49 2.46
C ALA A 211 -16.32 3.67 2.43
N THR A 212 -17.42 4.32 2.05
CA THR A 212 -18.65 3.62 1.66
C THR A 212 -18.37 2.81 0.39
N ASP A 213 -18.93 1.60 0.29
CA ASP A 213 -18.77 0.65 -0.84
C ASP A 213 -17.44 -0.13 -0.91
N VAL A 214 -16.87 -0.52 0.24
CA VAL A 214 -15.70 -1.41 0.30
C VAL A 214 -16.14 -2.84 0.61
N ARG A 215 -15.77 -3.78 -0.26
CA ARG A 215 -16.07 -5.22 -0.11
C ARG A 215 -15.01 -5.95 0.69
N ALA A 216 -13.76 -5.53 0.57
CA ALA A 216 -12.64 -6.07 1.34
C ALA A 216 -11.51 -5.05 1.47
N THR A 217 -10.67 -5.23 2.48
CA THR A 217 -9.46 -4.44 2.68
C THR A 217 -8.25 -5.37 2.75
N LEU A 218 -7.18 -5.04 2.02
CA LEU A 218 -5.86 -5.63 2.24
C LEU A 218 -4.94 -4.58 2.86
N ARG A 219 -4.46 -4.84 4.06
CA ARG A 219 -3.53 -3.93 4.75
C ARG A 219 -2.14 -4.56 4.81
N GLY A 220 -1.15 -3.89 4.22
CA GLY A 220 0.25 -4.20 4.43
C GLY A 220 0.92 -3.26 5.43
N ARG A 221 2.23 -3.10 5.29
CA ARG A 221 3.04 -2.26 6.16
C ARG A 221 2.84 -0.79 5.80
N VAL A 222 2.87 -0.48 4.51
CA VAL A 222 2.87 0.89 4.00
C VAL A 222 1.51 1.26 3.43
N VAL A 223 0.82 0.29 2.82
CA VAL A 223 -0.36 0.55 2.02
C VAL A 223 -1.57 -0.22 2.55
N ARG A 224 -2.74 0.39 2.33
CA ARG A 224 -4.04 -0.21 2.51
C ARG A 224 -4.78 -0.14 1.19
N TYR A 225 -5.20 -1.29 0.70
CA TYR A 225 -5.98 -1.43 -0.51
C TYR A 225 -7.44 -1.66 -0.14
N LEU A 226 -8.31 -0.74 -0.55
CA LEU A 226 -9.75 -0.83 -0.39
C LEU A 226 -10.35 -1.41 -1.67
N VAL A 227 -10.79 -2.66 -1.63
CA VAL A 227 -11.35 -3.39 -2.77
C VAL A 227 -12.84 -3.11 -2.88
N ARG A 228 -13.29 -2.62 -4.04
CA ARG A 228 -14.69 -2.29 -4.32
C ARG A 228 -15.39 -3.25 -5.29
N THR A 229 -14.64 -4.09 -6.00
CA THR A 229 -15.19 -5.07 -6.97
C THR A 229 -15.11 -6.50 -6.46
N ASP A 230 -15.91 -7.40 -7.06
CA ASP A 230 -15.90 -8.83 -6.74
C ASP A 230 -14.67 -9.55 -7.28
N ARG A 231 -13.86 -8.89 -8.13
CA ARG A 231 -12.66 -9.51 -8.68
C ARG A 231 -11.56 -8.48 -8.82
N VAL A 232 -10.39 -8.82 -8.28
CA VAL A 232 -9.18 -8.00 -8.35
C VAL A 232 -7.95 -8.87 -8.58
N VAL A 233 -6.99 -8.35 -9.33
CA VAL A 233 -5.70 -8.96 -9.62
C VAL A 233 -4.62 -8.24 -8.83
N LEU A 234 -3.78 -9.00 -8.14
CA LEU A 234 -2.61 -8.50 -7.41
C LEU A 234 -1.31 -9.04 -8.00
N GLY A 235 -0.27 -8.22 -7.95
CA GLY A 235 1.05 -8.57 -8.45
C GLY A 235 1.96 -7.35 -8.52
N ARG A 236 3.04 -7.45 -9.29
CA ARG A 236 3.94 -6.33 -9.59
C ARG A 236 3.46 -5.61 -10.85
N SER A 237 2.89 -4.42 -10.70
CA SER A 237 2.39 -3.66 -11.85
C SER A 237 3.52 -3.26 -12.79
N THR A 238 3.28 -3.37 -14.10
CA THR A 238 4.17 -2.84 -15.13
C THR A 238 3.34 -2.18 -16.22
N PRO A 239 3.92 -1.26 -17.03
CA PRO A 239 3.17 -0.62 -18.11
C PRO A 239 2.53 -1.59 -19.13
N ARG A 240 3.09 -2.80 -19.26
CA ARG A 240 2.57 -3.85 -20.15
C ARG A 240 1.52 -4.74 -19.49
N ASP A 241 1.64 -4.96 -18.19
CA ASP A 241 0.77 -5.82 -17.40
C ASP A 241 0.30 -5.04 -16.16
N PRO A 242 -0.70 -4.14 -16.32
CA PRO A 242 -1.26 -3.44 -15.19
C PRO A 242 -2.06 -4.40 -14.30
N VAL A 243 -1.96 -4.21 -12.99
CA VAL A 243 -2.75 -4.93 -11.99
C VAL A 243 -3.58 -3.97 -11.16
N ASP A 244 -4.67 -4.48 -10.58
CA ASP A 244 -5.55 -3.68 -9.72
C ASP A 244 -4.89 -3.38 -8.36
N LEU A 245 -4.05 -4.30 -7.86
CA LEU A 245 -3.34 -4.24 -6.58
C LEU A 245 -1.83 -4.35 -6.81
N ASP A 246 -1.13 -3.22 -6.83
CA ASP A 246 0.32 -3.18 -7.07
C ASP A 246 1.13 -3.39 -5.79
N LEU A 247 1.69 -4.58 -5.63
CA LEU A 247 2.51 -4.96 -4.49
C LEU A 247 3.88 -4.24 -4.48
N ALA A 248 4.30 -3.59 -5.57
CA ALA A 248 5.49 -2.77 -5.58
C ALA A 248 5.39 -1.54 -4.66
N LEU A 249 4.17 -1.13 -4.29
CA LEU A 249 3.93 -0.03 -3.35
C LEU A 249 4.20 -0.43 -1.89
N GLU A 250 4.21 -1.73 -1.57
CA GLU A 250 4.49 -2.23 -0.21
C GLU A 250 5.98 -2.48 0.04
N GLY A 251 6.75 -2.78 -1.00
CA GLY A 251 8.12 -3.22 -0.84
C GLY A 251 8.78 -3.73 -2.11
N PRO A 252 10.04 -4.21 -1.99
CA PRO A 252 10.76 -4.84 -3.09
C PRO A 252 9.97 -6.03 -3.68
N ALA A 253 9.32 -5.78 -4.82
CA ALA A 253 8.44 -6.75 -5.48
C ALA A 253 9.12 -7.50 -6.64
N GLU A 254 10.45 -7.43 -6.79
CA GLU A 254 11.18 -8.06 -7.92
C GLU A 254 10.90 -9.56 -8.04
N LYS A 255 10.74 -10.24 -6.90
CA LYS A 255 10.43 -11.68 -6.83
C LYS A 255 8.93 -11.99 -6.97
N VAL A 256 8.09 -10.97 -7.12
CA VAL A 256 6.63 -11.09 -7.27
C VAL A 256 6.29 -11.07 -8.76
N SER A 257 5.45 -12.01 -9.19
CA SER A 257 5.00 -12.06 -10.58
C SER A 257 4.20 -10.81 -10.93
N ARG A 258 4.24 -10.41 -12.21
CA ARG A 258 3.43 -9.27 -12.70
C ARG A 258 1.95 -9.46 -12.41
N ARG A 259 1.45 -10.69 -12.58
CA ARG A 259 0.15 -11.16 -12.10
C ARG A 259 0.41 -12.33 -11.17
N GLN A 260 0.28 -12.10 -9.86
CA GLN A 260 0.67 -13.08 -8.85
C GLN A 260 -0.54 -13.84 -8.31
N ALA A 261 -1.63 -13.14 -7.99
CA ALA A 261 -2.84 -13.79 -7.50
C ALA A 261 -4.09 -13.02 -7.94
N VAL A 262 -5.21 -13.71 -7.87
CA VAL A 262 -6.55 -13.14 -8.09
C VAL A 262 -7.36 -13.37 -6.83
N ILE A 263 -8.00 -12.31 -6.34
CA ILE A 263 -9.01 -12.42 -5.29
C ILE A 263 -10.37 -12.26 -5.98
N ALA A 264 -11.25 -13.22 -5.74
CA ALA A 264 -12.62 -13.21 -6.25
C ALA A 264 -13.61 -13.39 -5.10
N ARG A 265 -14.72 -12.66 -5.15
CA ARG A 265 -15.86 -12.77 -4.26
C ARG A 265 -17.01 -13.39 -5.04
N ASP A 266 -17.64 -14.41 -4.46
CA ASP A 266 -18.90 -14.92 -4.96
C ASP A 266 -20.04 -13.94 -4.58
N PRO A 267 -20.75 -13.33 -5.55
CA PRO A 267 -21.84 -12.39 -5.24
C PRO A 267 -23.01 -13.02 -4.49
N ALA A 268 -23.24 -14.33 -4.66
CA ALA A 268 -24.37 -15.02 -4.04
C ALA A 268 -24.10 -15.38 -2.57
N THR A 269 -22.89 -15.87 -2.27
CA THR A 269 -22.51 -16.31 -0.92
C THR A 269 -21.73 -15.26 -0.13
N GLY A 270 -21.18 -14.25 -0.81
CA GLY A 270 -20.29 -13.25 -0.24
C GLY A 270 -18.89 -13.78 0.14
N GLN A 271 -18.57 -15.03 -0.19
CA GLN A 271 -17.30 -15.66 0.17
C GLN A 271 -16.18 -15.23 -0.76
N PHE A 272 -14.99 -15.04 -0.20
CA PHE A 272 -13.79 -14.70 -0.95
C PHE A 272 -12.91 -15.92 -1.17
N GLU A 273 -12.37 -16.04 -2.38
CA GLU A 273 -11.37 -17.01 -2.77
C GLU A 273 -10.14 -16.29 -3.33
N MET A 274 -8.96 -16.78 -2.98
CA MET A 274 -7.70 -16.40 -3.60
C MET A 274 -7.21 -17.54 -4.48
N THR A 275 -6.83 -17.21 -5.71
CA THR A 275 -6.20 -18.13 -6.66
C THR A 275 -4.80 -17.63 -6.98
N ASN A 276 -3.78 -18.47 -6.78
CA ASN A 276 -2.43 -18.16 -7.21
C ASN A 276 -2.30 -18.37 -8.72
N VAL A 277 -1.94 -17.34 -9.46
CA VAL A 277 -1.71 -17.40 -10.92
C VAL A 277 -0.24 -17.15 -11.28
N GLY A 278 0.57 -16.78 -10.29
CA GLY A 278 1.99 -16.49 -10.45
C GLY A 278 2.88 -17.72 -10.26
N ALA A 279 4.16 -17.55 -10.58
CA ALA A 279 5.15 -18.62 -10.43
C ALA A 279 5.52 -18.88 -8.96
N ARG A 280 5.42 -17.85 -8.10
CA ARG A 280 5.81 -17.96 -6.69
C ARG A 280 4.66 -18.51 -5.86
N THR A 281 4.97 -19.33 -4.87
CA THR A 281 4.01 -19.79 -3.86
C THR A 281 3.49 -18.60 -3.05
N VAL A 282 2.17 -18.56 -2.84
CA VAL A 282 1.52 -17.65 -1.90
C VAL A 282 1.26 -18.42 -0.62
N PHE A 283 1.46 -17.81 0.55
CA PHE A 283 1.10 -18.43 1.82
C PHE A 283 -0.14 -17.74 2.37
N VAL A 284 -1.19 -18.50 2.66
CA VAL A 284 -2.43 -18.00 3.28
C VAL A 284 -2.60 -18.68 4.61
N ASP A 285 -2.55 -17.93 5.71
CA ASP A 285 -2.63 -18.46 7.08
C ASP A 285 -1.60 -19.58 7.34
N GLY A 286 -0.40 -19.40 6.80
CA GLY A 286 0.70 -20.39 6.87
C GLY A 286 0.62 -21.53 5.85
N LYS A 287 -0.51 -21.70 5.15
CA LYS A 287 -0.69 -22.76 4.15
C LYS A 287 -0.13 -22.35 2.80
N ALA A 288 0.73 -23.19 2.24
CA ALA A 288 1.33 -22.98 0.93
C ALA A 288 0.30 -23.18 -0.20
N LEU A 289 0.12 -22.14 -1.01
CA LEU A 289 -0.73 -22.11 -2.20
C LEU A 289 0.15 -22.06 -3.45
N GLY A 290 0.38 -23.24 -4.04
CA GLY A 290 1.10 -23.39 -5.31
C GLY A 290 0.37 -22.74 -6.50
N THR A 291 1.06 -22.61 -7.64
CA THR A 291 0.49 -22.05 -8.86
C THR A 291 -0.77 -22.80 -9.30
N ASN A 292 -1.79 -22.06 -9.74
CA ASN A 292 -3.12 -22.52 -10.16
C ASN A 292 -3.97 -23.17 -9.06
N ASN A 293 -3.50 -23.18 -7.81
CA ASN A 293 -4.33 -23.60 -6.68
C ASN A 293 -5.10 -22.41 -6.12
N ARG A 294 -6.24 -22.71 -5.48
CA ARG A 294 -7.09 -21.73 -4.80
C ARG A 294 -7.32 -22.09 -3.34
N THR A 295 -7.59 -21.08 -2.53
CA THR A 295 -8.01 -21.21 -1.13
C THR A 295 -9.05 -20.17 -0.79
N ARG A 296 -9.91 -20.48 0.19
CA ARG A 296 -10.84 -19.51 0.75
C ARG A 296 -10.08 -18.48 1.59
N LEU A 297 -10.50 -17.22 1.50
CA LEU A 297 -10.09 -16.15 2.42
C LEU A 297 -11.21 -15.91 3.43
N VAL A 298 -10.84 -15.81 4.70
CA VAL A 298 -11.72 -15.44 5.80
C VAL A 298 -11.29 -14.10 6.38
N ASP A 299 -12.14 -13.49 7.21
CA ASP A 299 -11.74 -12.25 7.88
C ASP A 299 -10.47 -12.48 8.71
N ASN A 300 -9.54 -11.52 8.62
CA ASN A 300 -8.20 -11.57 9.22
C ASN A 300 -7.23 -12.61 8.63
N SER A 301 -7.54 -13.20 7.47
CA SER A 301 -6.58 -14.06 6.75
C SER A 301 -5.28 -13.30 6.45
N ILE A 302 -4.15 -13.98 6.69
CA ILE A 302 -2.81 -13.45 6.47
C ILE A 302 -2.29 -13.97 5.15
N ILE A 303 -1.97 -13.07 4.23
CA ILE A 303 -1.44 -13.38 2.90
C ILE A 303 0.03 -12.98 2.86
N GLN A 304 0.90 -13.92 2.55
CA GLN A 304 2.34 -13.68 2.41
C GLN A 304 2.84 -14.09 1.03
N ILE A 305 3.56 -13.17 0.39
CA ILE A 305 4.14 -13.33 -0.94
C ILE A 305 5.56 -12.79 -0.90
N ALA A 306 6.56 -13.68 -0.97
CA ALA A 306 7.96 -13.31 -0.71
C ALA A 306 8.10 -12.60 0.64
N ILE A 307 8.59 -11.36 0.65
CA ILE A 307 8.77 -10.54 1.85
C ILE A 307 7.54 -9.69 2.22
N ILE A 308 6.53 -9.66 1.35
CA ILE A 308 5.34 -8.83 1.54
C ILE A 308 4.30 -9.65 2.31
N ARG A 309 3.76 -9.05 3.37
CA ARG A 309 2.71 -9.61 4.20
C ARG A 309 1.53 -8.64 4.25
N LEU A 310 0.33 -9.16 3.99
CA LEU A 310 -0.92 -8.43 3.98
C LEU A 310 -1.92 -9.10 4.93
N VAL A 311 -2.71 -8.30 5.62
CA VAL A 311 -3.87 -8.74 6.40
C VAL A 311 -5.12 -8.45 5.57
N PHE A 312 -5.87 -9.50 5.26
CA PHE A 312 -7.15 -9.42 4.57
C PHE A 312 -8.28 -9.23 5.57
N ARG A 313 -9.19 -8.30 5.30
CA ARG A 313 -10.41 -8.09 6.08
C ARG A 313 -11.61 -7.97 5.15
N ILE A 314 -12.75 -8.51 5.58
CA ILE A 314 -14.01 -8.37 4.87
C ILE A 314 -14.57 -6.98 5.17
N GLY A 315 -15.06 -6.27 4.14
CA GLY A 315 -15.71 -4.98 4.30
C GLY A 315 -17.06 -5.14 5.01
N GLN A 316 -17.34 -4.24 5.95
CA GLN A 316 -18.61 -4.16 6.68
C GLN A 316 -19.61 -3.30 5.93
#